data_AF-A0A8T5EZ43-F1
#
_entry.id   AF-A0A8T5EZ43-F1
#
_cell.length_a   1.000
_cell.length_b   1.000
_cell.length_c   1.000
_cell.angle_alpha   90.00
_cell.angle_beta   90.00
_cell.angle_gamma   90.00
#
_symmetry.space_group_name_H-M   'P 1'
#
loop_
_entity.id
_entity.type
_entity.pdbx_description
1 polymer ?
#
loop_
_entity_poly.entity_id
_entity_poly.type
_entity_poly.pdbx_seq_one_letter_code
_entity_poly.pdbx_strand_id
1 'polypeptide(L)'
;MKRIKFSPGKQREFFKEVLIALDCPTLKELSERFDLNYSTMKNYFSEKRLLSEEVFSDLCFVSKLDKEKFSFQTLKGNFGQISGGKKGRKSLNKRKV
;
A
#
# COMPACT_ATOMS: atom_id res chain seq x y z
N MET A 1 9.67 3.02 -10.79
CA MET A 1 9.39 2.52 -9.43
C MET A 1 9.01 1.05 -9.51
N LYS A 2 9.60 0.18 -8.68
CA LYS A 2 9.18 -1.22 -8.61
C LYS A 2 8.07 -1.39 -7.56
N ARG A 3 7.25 -2.42 -7.73
CA ARG A 3 6.13 -2.76 -6.84
C ARG A 3 6.36 -4.13 -6.24
N ILE A 4 5.95 -4.30 -5.00
CA ILE A 4 6.01 -5.58 -4.30
C ILE A 4 4.64 -6.22 -4.37
N LYS A 5 4.59 -7.44 -4.91
CA LYS A 5 3.38 -8.26 -5.01
C LYS A 5 3.52 -9.46 -4.09
N PHE A 6 2.70 -9.50 -3.06
CA PHE A 6 2.52 -10.67 -2.21
C PHE A 6 1.52 -11.64 -2.83
N SER A 7 1.54 -12.89 -2.36
CA SER A 7 0.39 -13.78 -2.55
C SER A 7 -0.83 -13.25 -1.75
N PRO A 8 -2.06 -13.58 -2.17
CA PRO A 8 -3.27 -13.10 -1.51
C PRO A 8 -3.26 -13.39 0.00
N GLY A 9 -3.54 -12.37 0.81
CA GLY A 9 -3.54 -12.44 2.28
C GLY A 9 -2.18 -12.17 2.92
N LYS A 10 -1.06 -12.40 2.22
CA LYS A 10 0.29 -12.28 2.79
C LYS A 10 0.75 -10.84 2.98
N GLN A 11 0.25 -9.90 2.17
CA GLN A 11 0.54 -8.48 2.40
C GLN A 11 -0.10 -8.00 3.70
N ARG A 12 -1.33 -8.43 4.00
CA ARG A 12 -1.98 -8.12 5.27
C ARG A 12 -1.27 -8.77 6.46
N GLU A 13 -0.80 -10.01 6.32
CA GLU A 13 0.01 -10.68 7.34
C GLU A 13 1.31 -9.93 7.61
N PHE A 14 2.03 -9.52 6.56
CA PHE A 14 3.23 -8.68 6.68
C PHE A 14 2.95 -7.41 7.50
N PHE A 15 1.87 -6.69 7.23
CA PHE A 15 1.53 -5.50 8.02
C PHE A 15 1.20 -5.82 9.48
N LYS A 16 0.58 -6.96 9.78
CA LYS A 16 0.34 -7.37 11.17
C LYS A 16 1.66 -7.62 11.90
N GLU A 17 2.62 -8.27 11.24
CA GLU A 17 3.96 -8.47 11.80
C GLU A 17 4.67 -7.13 12.03
N VAL A 18 4.56 -6.19 11.09
CA VAL A 18 5.11 -4.83 11.26
C VAL A 18 4.48 -4.11 12.46
N LEU A 19 3.16 -4.18 12.62
CA LEU A 19 2.46 -3.55 13.75
C LEU A 19 2.94 -4.13 15.10
N ILE A 20 3.10 -5.45 15.16
CA ILE A 20 3.61 -6.15 16.36
C ILE A 20 5.07 -5.75 16.63
N ALA A 21 5.91 -5.74 15.60
CA ALA A 21 7.34 -5.45 15.74
C ALA A 21 7.62 -3.99 16.16
N LEU A 22 6.74 -3.06 15.78
CA LEU A 22 6.87 -1.63 16.10
C LEU A 22 6.08 -1.18 17.32
N ASP A 23 5.40 -2.12 17.99
CA ASP A 23 4.47 -1.85 19.09
C ASP A 23 3.43 -0.78 18.72
N CYS A 24 2.94 -0.85 17.47
CA CYS A 24 1.92 0.05 16.95
C CYS A 24 0.54 -0.61 17.09
N PRO A 25 -0.32 -0.19 18.03
CA PRO A 25 -1.65 -0.78 18.22
C PRO A 25 -2.58 -0.60 17.01
N THR A 26 -2.36 0.42 16.17
CA THR A 26 -3.26 0.71 15.04
C THR A 26 -2.53 1.05 13.75
N LEU A 27 -3.20 0.78 12.63
CA LEU A 27 -2.74 1.20 11.31
C LEU A 27 -2.69 2.73 11.15
N LYS A 28 -3.49 3.47 11.95
CA LYS A 28 -3.47 4.94 11.96
C LYS A 28 -2.15 5.45 12.54
N GLU A 29 -1.73 4.91 13.68
CA GLU A 29 -0.45 5.26 14.29
C GLU A 29 0.73 4.91 13.38
N LEU A 30 0.69 3.73 12.74
CA LEU A 30 1.68 3.37 11.74
C LEU A 30 1.70 4.38 10.57
N SER A 31 0.54 4.86 10.13
CA SER A 31 0.45 5.85 9.06
C SER A 31 1.05 7.20 9.46
N GLU A 32 0.86 7.63 10.71
CA GLU A 32 1.45 8.86 11.26
C GLU A 32 2.97 8.74 11.40
N ARG A 33 3.47 7.58 11.86
CA ARG A 33 4.92 7.33 12.03
C ARG A 33 5.69 7.32 10.70
N PHE A 34 5.05 6.90 9.62
CA PHE A 34 5.65 6.83 8.28
C PHE A 34 5.28 8.01 7.38
N ASP A 35 4.61 9.05 7.92
CA ASP A 35 4.10 10.21 7.16
C ASP A 35 3.33 9.81 5.88
N LEU A 36 2.56 8.73 5.97
CA LEU A 36 1.72 8.24 4.89
C LEU A 36 0.27 8.52 5.21
N ASN A 37 -0.49 8.97 4.22
CA ASN A 37 -1.93 9.15 4.40
C ASN A 37 -2.58 7.82 4.85
N TYR A 38 -3.38 7.86 5.92
CA TYR A 38 -4.10 6.70 6.44
C TYR A 38 -4.88 5.92 5.37
N SER A 39 -5.48 6.60 4.39
CA SER A 39 -6.18 5.95 3.27
C SER A 39 -5.24 5.13 2.39
N THR A 40 -4.02 5.62 2.15
CA THR A 40 -2.97 4.89 1.42
C THR A 40 -2.54 3.67 2.21
N MET A 41 -2.26 3.84 3.51
CA MET A 41 -1.88 2.73 4.39
C MET A 41 -2.97 1.66 4.46
N LYS A 42 -4.25 2.06 4.57
CA LYS A 42 -5.41 1.17 4.53
C LYS A 42 -5.55 0.45 3.19
N ASN A 43 -5.25 1.09 2.08
CA ASN A 43 -5.27 0.45 0.76
C ASN A 43 -4.16 -0.60 0.62
N TYR A 44 -2.98 -0.37 1.20
CA TYR A 44 -1.94 -1.39 1.30
C TYR A 44 -2.37 -2.53 2.23
N PHE A 45 -2.85 -2.23 3.44
CA PHE A 45 -3.29 -3.25 4.39
C PHE A 45 -4.42 -4.14 3.85
N SER A 46 -5.35 -3.56 3.10
CA SER A 46 -6.48 -4.29 2.49
C SER A 46 -6.15 -4.89 1.12
N GLU A 47 -4.88 -4.88 0.70
CA GLU A 47 -4.38 -5.46 -0.55
C GLU A 47 -5.05 -4.87 -1.82
N LYS A 48 -5.70 -3.71 -1.69
CA LYS A 48 -6.30 -2.97 -2.81
C LYS A 48 -5.23 -2.31 -3.69
N ARG A 49 -4.03 -2.09 -3.14
CA ARG A 49 -2.87 -1.53 -3.84
C ARG A 49 -1.63 -2.35 -3.52
N LEU A 50 -0.77 -2.48 -4.52
CA LEU A 50 0.57 -3.04 -4.34
C LEU A 50 1.47 -2.05 -3.60
N LEU A 51 2.30 -2.56 -2.69
CA LEU A 51 3.33 -1.78 -2.00
C LEU A 51 4.37 -1.24 -2.99
N SER A 52 4.87 -0.03 -2.76
CA SER A 52 6.12 0.40 -3.41
C SER A 52 7.31 -0.35 -2.79
N GLU A 53 8.35 -0.59 -3.59
CA GLU A 53 9.61 -1.18 -3.09
C GLU A 53 10.23 -0.31 -1.98
N GLU A 54 10.11 1.01 -2.08
CA GLU A 54 10.54 1.98 -1.06
C GLU A 54 9.80 1.77 0.26
N VAL A 55 8.46 1.85 0.27
CA VAL A 55 7.66 1.68 1.49
C VAL A 55 7.87 0.30 2.09
N PHE A 56 7.97 -0.75 1.27
CA PHE A 56 8.28 -2.09 1.77
C PHE A 56 9.66 -2.15 2.44
N SER A 57 10.68 -1.55 1.82
CA SER A 57 12.03 -1.53 2.37
C SER A 57 12.12 -0.73 3.66
N ASP A 58 11.45 0.42 3.73
CA ASP A 58 11.39 1.25 4.94
C ASP A 58 10.68 0.51 6.08
N LEU A 59 9.54 -0.14 5.80
CA LEU A 59 8.83 -0.93 6.79
C LEU A 59 9.71 -2.07 7.32
N CYS A 60 10.39 -2.82 6.45
CA CYS A 60 11.32 -3.87 6.87
C CYS A 60 12.49 -3.32 7.69
N PHE A 61 13.06 -2.19 7.28
CA PHE A 61 14.20 -1.57 7.96
C PHE A 61 13.83 -1.13 9.37
N VAL A 62 12.72 -0.41 9.52
CA VAL A 62 12.28 0.13 10.82
C VAL A 62 11.76 -0.97 11.73
N SER A 63 11.03 -1.96 11.18
CA SER A 63 10.51 -3.12 11.95
C SER A 63 11.54 -4.21 12.22
N LYS A 64 12.76 -4.10 11.67
CA LYS A 64 13.81 -5.13 11.71
C LYS A 64 13.31 -6.50 11.23
N LEU A 65 12.32 -6.52 10.34
CA LEU A 65 11.81 -7.74 9.72
C LEU A 65 12.70 -8.13 8.55
N ASP A 66 13.08 -9.40 8.53
CA ASP A 66 13.86 -9.97 7.45
C ASP A 66 12.97 -10.17 6.20
N LYS A 67 13.39 -9.58 5.09
CA LYS A 67 12.68 -9.64 3.81
C LYS A 67 12.57 -11.08 3.31
N GLU A 68 13.57 -11.92 3.58
CA GLU A 68 13.64 -13.30 3.09
C GLU A 68 12.55 -14.22 3.68
N LYS A 69 11.99 -13.84 4.83
CA LYS A 69 10.88 -14.59 5.45
C LYS A 69 9.57 -14.46 4.68
N PHE A 70 9.44 -13.46 3.82
CA PHE A 70 8.21 -13.19 3.10
C PHE A 70 8.32 -13.64 1.64
N SER A 71 7.33 -14.38 1.17
CA SER A 71 7.20 -14.71 -0.25
C SER A 71 6.56 -13.54 -1.00
N PHE A 72 7.38 -12.80 -1.75
CA PHE A 72 6.92 -11.71 -2.60
C PHE A 72 7.60 -11.72 -3.98
N GLN A 73 6.95 -11.09 -4.95
CA GLN A 73 7.48 -10.87 -6.28
C GLN A 73 7.70 -9.37 -6.50
N THR A 74 8.82 -9.03 -7.13
CA THR A 74 9.09 -7.65 -7.54
C THR A 74 8.59 -7.43 -8.96
N LEU A 75 7.63 -6.52 -9.13
CA LEU A 75 7.10 -6.15 -10.43
C LEU A 75 7.73 -4.84 -10.91
N LYS A 76 8.18 -4.83 -12.16
CA LYS A 76 8.74 -3.64 -12.82
C LYS A 76 7.59 -2.84 -13.46
N GLY A 77 7.37 -1.60 -13.00
CA GLY A 77 6.42 -0.65 -13.62
C GLY A 77 5.30 -0.18 -12.69
N ASN A 78 4.36 0.58 -13.26
CA ASN A 78 3.24 1.22 -12.55
C ASN A 78 2.06 0.27 -12.28
N PHE A 79 2.31 -1.02 -12.08
CA PHE A 79 1.26 -2.00 -11.75
C PHE A 79 0.57 -1.58 -10.45
N GLY A 80 -0.75 -1.42 -10.47
CA GLY A 80 -1.54 -0.91 -9.34
C GLY A 80 -1.75 0.61 -9.32
N GLN A 81 -1.16 1.37 -10.25
CA GLN A 81 -1.58 2.74 -10.57
C GLN A 81 -2.50 2.65 -11.79
N ILE A 82 -3.79 2.91 -11.60
CA ILE A 82 -4.72 2.98 -12.73
C ILE A 82 -4.23 4.10 -13.65
N SER A 83 -3.87 3.79 -14.89
CA SER A 83 -3.57 4.76 -15.97
C SER A 83 -4.84 5.51 -16.44
N GLY A 84 -5.73 5.90 -15.52
CA GLY A 84 -7.09 6.29 -15.86
C GLY A 84 -7.82 6.92 -14.68
N GLY A 85 -7.71 8.24 -14.56
CA GLY A 85 -8.41 9.01 -13.53
C GLY A 85 -8.77 10.45 -13.90
N LYS A 86 -8.46 10.96 -15.10
CA LYS A 86 -9.19 12.12 -15.64
C LYS A 86 -10.48 11.63 -16.31
N LYS A 87 -11.46 11.24 -15.51
CA LYS A 87 -12.87 11.49 -15.89
C LYS A 87 -13.34 12.64 -15.02
N GLY A 88 -13.01 13.86 -15.47
CA GLY A 88 -13.63 15.04 -14.89
C GLY A 88 -15.14 14.88 -14.94
N ARG A 89 -15.84 15.27 -13.87
CA ARG A 89 -17.25 15.66 -13.95
C ARG A 89 -17.34 16.90 -14.84
N LYS A 90 -17.24 16.72 -16.16
CA LYS A 90 -17.64 17.69 -17.19
C LYS A 90 -18.58 16.98 -18.15
N SER A 91 -19.78 16.65 -17.67
CA SER A 91 -20.97 16.36 -18.49
C SER A 91 -22.18 16.03 -17.59
N LEU A 92 -22.65 16.98 -16.77
CA LEU A 92 -24.01 16.91 -16.21
C LEU A 92 -24.93 18.05 -16.67
N ASN A 93 -24.45 18.97 -17.53
CA ASN A 93 -25.32 19.94 -18.21
C ASN A 93 -25.43 19.59 -19.69
N LYS A 94 -26.31 18.64 -20.03
CA LYS A 94 -26.98 18.54 -21.33
C LYS A 94 -28.20 17.62 -21.20
N ARG A 95 -29.26 18.10 -20.57
CA ARG A 95 -30.63 17.78 -20.99
C ARG A 95 -31.40 19.09 -21.08
N LYS A 96 -31.56 19.52 -22.33
CA LYS A 96 -32.62 20.43 -22.76
C LYS A 96 -33.96 19.82 -22.34
N VAL A 97 -34.82 20.62 -21.73
CA VAL A 97 -36.27 20.63 -21.98
C VAL A 97 -36.64 22.10 -22.13
#